data_AF-A0A418VBU2-F1
#
_entry.id   AF-A0A418VBU2-F1
#
_cell.length_a   1.000
_cell.length_b   1.000
_cell.length_c   1.000
_cell.angle_alpha   90.00
_cell.angle_beta   90.00
_cell.angle_gamma   90.00
#
_symmetry.space_group_name_H-M   'P 1'
#
loop_
_entity.id
_entity.type
_entity.pdbx_description
1 polymer ?
#
loop_
_entity_poly.entity_id
_entity_poly.type
_entity_poly.pdbx_seq_one_letter_code
_entity_poly.pdbx_strand_id
1 'polypeptide(L)'
;MNAARLFLTLISGLSTALLAFAVIYVRGDAGGVMMFLRERGKFKRLVTSGAAAEQIDAARTHLQQLAERLAAPDLATQLIPLELLIGVLSAALVWWAFGRRAARMDSGRERPDVQERMVIRFAHRVGRPFTLRDLSDRSPLNAEQASLTVNTMLERGQLRREGEGYALP
;
A
#
# COMPACT_ATOMS: atom_id res chain seq x y z
N MET A 1 15.56 -11.26 0.36
CA MET A 1 14.17 -10.76 0.47
C MET A 1 13.90 -9.81 1.65
N ASN A 2 14.91 -9.26 2.37
CA ASN A 2 14.66 -8.50 3.61
C ASN A 2 14.78 -6.97 3.49
N ALA A 3 15.55 -6.43 2.54
CA ALA A 3 15.76 -4.98 2.43
C ALA A 3 14.47 -4.22 2.09
N ALA A 4 13.71 -4.67 1.08
CA ALA A 4 12.45 -4.03 0.69
C ALA A 4 11.41 -4.01 1.82
N ARG A 5 11.29 -5.12 2.57
CA ARG A 5 10.42 -5.20 3.75
C ARG A 5 10.84 -4.21 4.83
N LEU A 6 12.15 -4.07 5.06
CA LEU A 6 12.70 -3.15 6.05
C LEU A 6 12.43 -1.69 5.65
N PHE A 7 12.66 -1.32 4.39
CA PHE A 7 12.34 0.02 3.87
C PHE A 7 10.84 0.33 3.97
N LEU A 8 9.96 -0.57 3.55
CA LEU A 8 8.51 -0.36 3.63
C LEU A 8 8.02 -0.20 5.07
N THR A 9 8.59 -0.98 5.99
CA THR A 9 8.27 -0.90 7.41
C THR A 9 8.71 0.44 8.01
N LEU A 10 9.93 0.87 7.68
CA LEU A 10 10.49 2.13 8.14
C LEU A 10 9.69 3.33 7.62
N ILE A 11 9.41 3.35 6.31
CA ILE A 11 8.61 4.40 5.67
C ILE A 11 7.21 4.44 6.30
N SER A 12 6.56 3.28 6.47
CA SER A 12 5.23 3.23 7.06
C SER A 12 5.22 3.75 8.50
N GLY A 13 6.19 3.37 9.32
CA GLY A 13 6.30 3.86 10.71
C GLY A 13 6.53 5.37 10.77
N LEU A 14 7.50 5.88 10.00
CA LEU A 14 7.80 7.32 9.94
C LEU A 14 6.63 8.14 9.41
N SER A 15 5.98 7.69 8.32
CA SER A 15 4.79 8.34 7.78
C SER A 15 3.64 8.36 8.79
N THR A 16 3.46 7.28 9.56
CA THR A 16 2.40 7.22 10.58
C THR A 16 2.71 8.18 11.73
N ALA A 17 3.96 8.26 12.18
CA ALA A 17 4.37 9.21 13.21
C ALA A 17 4.14 10.67 12.77
N LEU A 18 4.53 11.01 11.54
CA LEU A 18 4.29 12.35 10.96
C LEU A 18 2.80 12.68 10.83
N LEU A 19 1.97 11.71 10.46
CA LEU A 19 0.53 11.90 10.40
C LEU A 19 -0.08 12.08 11.80
N ALA A 20 0.38 11.31 12.79
CA ALA A 20 -0.04 11.47 14.18
C ALA A 20 0.31 12.88 14.69
N PHE A 21 1.54 13.34 14.44
CA PHE A 21 1.96 14.71 14.75
C PHE A 21 1.07 15.75 14.08
N ALA A 22 0.80 15.62 12.78
CA ALA A 22 -0.04 16.57 12.06
C ALA A 22 -1.48 16.63 12.60
N VAL A 23 -2.07 15.48 12.95
CA VAL A 23 -3.41 15.41 13.53
C VAL A 23 -3.43 16.07 14.91
N ILE A 24 -2.46 15.76 15.75
CA ILE A 24 -2.34 16.30 17.11
C ILE A 24 -2.06 17.81 17.07
N TYR A 25 -1.22 18.26 16.14
CA TYR A 25 -0.89 19.67 15.92
C TYR A 25 -2.11 20.53 15.63
N VAL A 26 -3.14 19.98 14.96
CA VAL A 26 -4.40 20.69 14.70
C VAL A 26 -5.52 20.26 15.66
N ARG A 27 -5.19 19.54 16.75
CA ARG A 27 -6.15 18.99 17.72
C ARG A 27 -7.25 18.13 17.09
N GLY A 28 -6.98 17.54 15.91
CA GLY A 28 -7.96 16.79 15.14
C GLY A 28 -9.04 17.63 14.43
N ASP A 29 -8.91 18.97 14.38
CA ASP A 29 -9.88 19.85 13.73
C ASP A 29 -9.74 19.88 12.19
N ALA A 30 -10.17 18.78 11.56
CA ALA A 30 -10.18 18.67 10.10
C ALA A 30 -11.07 19.73 9.42
N GLY A 31 -12.14 20.17 10.09
CA GLY A 31 -13.03 21.22 9.59
C GLY A 31 -12.33 22.57 9.50
N GLY A 32 -11.59 22.91 10.55
CA GLY A 32 -10.72 24.06 10.62
C GLY A 32 -9.61 24.06 9.55
N VAL A 33 -8.97 22.91 9.33
CA VAL A 33 -8.00 22.74 8.22
C VAL A 33 -8.67 23.02 6.87
N MET A 34 -9.86 22.47 6.63
CA MET A 34 -10.56 22.66 5.36
C MET A 34 -10.96 24.13 5.14
N MET A 35 -11.40 24.81 6.20
CA MET A 35 -11.65 26.25 6.22
C MET A 35 -10.39 27.04 5.87
N PHE A 36 -9.25 26.74 6.51
CA PHE A 36 -7.97 27.37 6.22
C PHE A 36 -7.53 27.16 4.76
N LEU A 37 -7.66 25.95 4.22
CA LEU A 37 -7.33 25.65 2.82
C LEU A 37 -8.22 26.42 1.85
N ARG A 38 -9.51 26.57 2.17
CA ARG A 38 -10.46 27.36 1.38
C ARG A 38 -10.09 28.85 1.37
N GLU A 39 -9.77 29.41 2.53
CA GLU A 39 -9.32 30.81 2.65
C GLU A 39 -7.97 31.04 1.96
N ARG A 40 -7.04 30.09 2.05
CA ARG A 40 -5.76 30.13 1.31
C ARG A 40 -5.99 30.13 -0.20
N GLY A 41 -6.98 29.37 -0.66
CA GLY A 41 -7.42 29.38 -2.06
C GLY A 41 -7.94 30.76 -2.50
N LYS A 42 -8.75 31.43 -1.65
CA LYS A 42 -9.23 32.80 -1.92
C LYS A 42 -8.08 33.81 -1.94
N PHE A 43 -7.16 33.73 -0.99
CA PHE A 43 -5.96 34.57 -0.96
C PHE A 43 -5.12 34.44 -2.24
N LYS A 44 -4.88 33.21 -2.71
CA LYS A 44 -4.15 32.98 -3.96
C LYS A 44 -4.86 33.64 -5.14
N ARG A 45 -6.20 33.55 -5.22
CA ARG A 45 -7.00 34.22 -6.26
C ARG A 45 -6.88 35.74 -6.19
N LEU A 46 -6.91 36.29 -4.97
CA LEU A 46 -6.79 37.73 -4.71
C LEU A 46 -5.42 38.28 -5.13
N VAL A 47 -4.35 37.52 -4.90
CA VAL A 47 -3.01 37.86 -5.40
C VAL A 47 -2.97 37.80 -6.93
N THR A 48 -3.53 36.75 -7.54
CA THR A 48 -3.53 36.62 -9.01
C THR A 48 -4.41 37.64 -9.72
N SER A 49 -5.45 38.18 -9.06
CA SER A 49 -6.31 39.21 -9.63
C SER A 49 -5.68 40.61 -9.61
N GLY A 50 -4.45 40.76 -9.08
CA GLY A 50 -3.78 42.05 -8.97
C GLY A 50 -4.45 42.99 -7.98
N ALA A 51 -5.02 42.45 -6.89
CA ALA A 51 -5.64 43.26 -5.84
C ALA A 51 -4.64 44.23 -5.20
N ALA A 52 -5.15 45.32 -4.62
CA ALA A 52 -4.34 46.32 -3.95
C ALA A 52 -3.52 45.71 -2.80
N ALA A 53 -2.30 46.23 -2.57
CA ALA A 53 -1.39 45.73 -1.54
C ALA A 53 -2.05 45.66 -0.14
N GLU A 54 -2.86 46.65 0.21
CA GLU A 54 -3.61 46.68 1.47
C GLU A 54 -4.59 45.49 1.63
N GLN A 55 -5.22 45.07 0.54
CA GLN A 55 -6.15 43.92 0.55
C GLN A 55 -5.39 42.60 0.70
N ILE A 56 -4.19 42.50 0.12
CA ILE A 56 -3.31 41.34 0.28
C ILE A 56 -2.81 41.25 1.72
N ASP A 57 -2.42 42.36 2.33
CA ASP A 57 -1.91 42.38 3.72
C ASP A 57 -3.02 42.09 4.73
N ALA A 58 -4.23 42.62 4.54
CA ALA A 58 -5.38 42.28 5.35
C ALA A 58 -5.71 40.78 5.26
N ALA A 59 -5.72 40.22 4.04
CA ALA A 59 -5.99 38.80 3.82
C ALA A 59 -4.88 37.89 4.38
N ARG A 60 -3.61 38.31 4.33
CA ARG A 60 -2.48 37.61 4.96
C ARG A 60 -2.64 37.57 6.47
N THR A 61 -2.99 38.69 7.09
CA THR A 61 -3.18 38.80 8.54
C THR A 61 -4.33 37.90 9.00
N HIS A 62 -5.44 37.89 8.26
CA HIS A 62 -6.56 36.98 8.52
C HIS A 62 -6.16 35.50 8.43
N LEU A 63 -5.35 35.12 7.44
CA LEU A 63 -4.83 33.75 7.33
C LEU A 63 -3.90 33.36 8.48
N GLN A 64 -3.05 34.28 8.94
CA GLN A 64 -2.17 34.05 10.09
C GLN A 64 -2.99 33.81 11.36
N GLN A 65 -4.01 34.64 11.61
CA GLN A 65 -4.92 34.46 12.76
C GLN A 65 -5.67 33.13 12.71
N LEU A 66 -6.10 32.68 11.52
CA LEU A 66 -6.71 31.36 11.35
C LEU A 66 -5.72 30.24 11.65
N ALA A 67 -4.47 30.35 11.17
CA ALA A 67 -3.43 29.36 11.43
C ALA A 67 -3.09 29.26 12.92
N GLU A 68 -2.96 30.39 13.62
CA GLU A 68 -2.68 30.44 15.07
C GLU A 68 -3.79 29.80 15.90
N ARG A 69 -5.06 29.97 15.52
CA ARG A 69 -6.19 29.34 16.22
C ARG A 69 -6.22 27.83 16.07
N LEU A 70 -5.77 27.33 14.92
CA LEU A 70 -5.74 25.91 14.59
C LEU A 70 -4.51 25.21 15.18
N ALA A 71 -3.38 25.90 15.22
CA ALA A 71 -2.12 25.34 15.66
C ALA A 71 -2.08 25.14 17.19
N ALA A 72 -1.67 23.94 17.59
CA ALA A 72 -1.39 23.57 18.98
C ALA A 72 0.02 22.99 19.11
N PRO A 73 1.07 23.81 18.89
CA PRO A 73 2.45 23.33 18.85
C PRO A 73 2.91 22.73 20.19
N ASP A 74 2.48 23.31 21.31
CA ASP A 74 2.85 22.83 22.65
C ASP A 74 2.32 21.43 22.92
N LEU A 75 1.08 21.16 22.51
CA LEU A 75 0.46 19.86 22.69
C LEU A 75 1.09 18.79 21.80
N ALA A 76 1.41 19.13 20.54
CA ALA A 76 2.11 18.22 19.63
C ALA A 76 3.53 17.90 20.11
N THR A 77 4.28 18.90 20.56
CA THR A 77 5.66 18.68 21.04
C THR A 77 5.71 17.85 22.32
N GLN A 78 4.75 18.01 23.23
CA GLN A 78 4.65 17.17 24.43
C GLN A 78 4.32 15.71 24.11
N LEU A 79 3.63 15.45 22.99
CA LEU A 79 3.17 14.11 22.59
C LEU A 79 4.10 13.42 21.58
N ILE A 80 5.27 13.98 21.27
CA ILE A 80 6.30 13.33 20.44
C ILE A 80 6.57 11.87 20.88
N PRO A 81 6.72 11.55 22.18
CA PRO A 81 6.92 10.16 22.60
C PRO A 81 5.76 9.23 22.20
N LEU A 82 4.53 9.73 22.27
CA LEU A 82 3.33 8.98 21.90
C LEU A 82 3.25 8.79 20.37
N GLU A 83 3.56 9.82 19.60
CA GLU A 83 3.57 9.76 18.13
C GLU A 83 4.61 8.78 17.60
N LEU A 84 5.81 8.79 18.20
CA LEU A 84 6.85 7.80 17.92
C LEU A 84 6.39 6.40 18.27
N LEU A 85 5.70 6.22 19.41
CA LEU A 85 5.14 4.93 19.80
C LEU A 85 4.10 4.43 18.77
N ILE A 86 3.22 5.31 18.29
CA ILE A 86 2.26 4.99 17.22
C ILE A 86 3.01 4.57 15.94
N GLY A 87 4.06 5.31 15.56
CA GLY A 87 4.91 4.97 14.41
C GLY A 87 5.57 3.60 14.54
N VAL A 88 6.15 3.29 15.70
CA VAL A 88 6.76 1.98 16.00
C VAL A 88 5.72 0.87 15.96
N LEU A 89 4.54 1.09 16.52
CA LEU A 89 3.45 0.11 16.55
C LEU A 89 2.93 -0.19 15.14
N SER A 90 2.79 0.85 14.30
CA SER A 90 2.47 0.72 12.88
C SER A 90 3.52 -0.08 12.11
N ALA A 91 4.81 0.26 12.29
CA ALA A 91 5.92 -0.50 11.72
C ALA A 91 5.89 -1.98 12.17
N ALA A 92 5.67 -2.24 13.46
CA ALA A 92 5.56 -3.61 13.97
C ALA A 92 4.40 -4.38 13.31
N LEU A 93 3.24 -3.75 13.13
CA LEU A 93 2.10 -4.33 12.45
C LEU A 93 2.39 -4.65 10.98
N VAL A 94 3.01 -3.73 10.25
CA VAL A 94 3.41 -3.94 8.85
C VAL A 94 4.42 -5.07 8.76
N TRP A 95 5.47 -5.03 9.59
CA TRP A 95 6.46 -6.10 9.67
C TRP A 95 5.80 -7.44 9.93
N TRP A 96 4.89 -7.53 10.90
CA TRP A 96 4.19 -8.76 11.23
C TRP A 96 3.24 -9.22 10.12
N ALA A 97 2.55 -8.31 9.42
CA ALA A 97 1.69 -8.64 8.28
C ALA A 97 2.50 -9.25 7.13
N PHE A 98 3.64 -8.66 6.78
CA PHE A 98 4.56 -9.22 5.79
C PHE A 98 5.17 -10.54 6.25
N GLY A 99 5.52 -10.68 7.54
CA GLY A 99 6.04 -11.92 8.10
C GLY A 99 5.04 -13.06 8.05
N ARG A 100 3.78 -12.79 8.42
CA ARG A 100 2.68 -13.76 8.30
C ARG A 100 2.41 -14.13 6.84
N ARG A 101 2.58 -13.20 5.91
CA ARG A 101 2.42 -13.48 4.48
C ARG A 101 3.54 -14.36 3.94
N ALA A 102 4.79 -14.06 4.28
CA ALA A 102 5.94 -14.90 3.93
C ALA A 102 5.80 -16.32 4.51
N ALA A 103 5.42 -16.44 5.79
CA ALA A 103 5.16 -17.74 6.39
C ALA A 103 4.02 -18.53 5.71
N ARG A 104 3.01 -17.83 5.15
CA ARG A 104 1.94 -18.46 4.36
C ARG A 104 2.43 -18.93 2.99
N MET A 105 3.30 -18.16 2.34
CA MET A 105 3.99 -18.54 1.09
C MET A 105 4.83 -19.80 1.30
N ASP A 106 5.62 -19.84 2.36
CA ASP A 106 6.47 -20.99 2.70
C ASP A 106 5.65 -22.23 3.08
N SER A 107 4.48 -22.03 3.71
CA SER A 107 3.57 -23.13 4.09
C SER A 107 2.68 -23.66 2.96
N GLY A 108 2.80 -23.15 1.73
CA GLY A 108 2.00 -23.60 0.58
C GLY A 108 0.49 -23.33 0.67
N ARG A 109 0.06 -22.44 1.58
CA ARG A 109 -1.36 -22.15 1.89
C ARG A 109 -1.86 -20.80 1.33
N GLU A 110 -1.17 -20.22 0.35
CA GLU A 110 -1.70 -19.03 -0.32
C GLU A 110 -2.72 -19.44 -1.41
N ARG A 111 -3.74 -18.59 -1.62
CA ARG A 111 -4.73 -18.77 -2.68
C ARG A 111 -3.97 -18.95 -4.00
N PRO A 112 -4.31 -19.95 -4.83
CA PRO A 112 -3.56 -20.20 -6.04
C PRO A 112 -3.48 -18.92 -6.87
N ASP A 113 -2.28 -18.60 -7.33
CA ASP A 113 -2.04 -17.43 -8.17
C ASP A 113 -3.02 -17.45 -9.35
N VAL A 114 -3.32 -16.31 -9.96
CA VAL A 114 -4.19 -16.26 -11.15
C VAL A 114 -3.72 -17.27 -12.20
N GLN A 115 -2.40 -17.42 -12.34
CA GLN A 115 -1.77 -18.38 -13.23
C GLN A 115 -2.00 -19.83 -12.78
N GLU A 116 -1.77 -20.17 -11.50
CA GLU A 116 -2.03 -21.51 -10.95
C GLU A 116 -3.51 -21.90 -11.09
N ARG A 117 -4.44 -20.97 -10.86
CA ARG A 117 -5.88 -21.20 -11.08
C ARG A 117 -6.22 -21.45 -12.54
N MET A 118 -5.53 -20.80 -13.48
CA MET A 118 -5.69 -21.06 -14.90
C MET A 118 -5.21 -22.47 -15.26
N VAL A 119 -4.06 -22.90 -14.71
CA VAL A 119 -3.55 -24.27 -14.91
C VAL A 119 -4.51 -25.31 -14.32
N ILE A 120 -4.97 -25.12 -13.09
CA ILE A 120 -5.95 -26.04 -12.44
C ILE A 120 -7.25 -26.10 -13.23
N ARG A 121 -7.79 -24.95 -13.65
CA ARG A 121 -9.02 -24.90 -14.46
C ARG A 121 -8.84 -25.58 -15.81
N PHE A 122 -7.67 -25.42 -16.43
CA PHE A 122 -7.32 -26.07 -17.68
C PHE A 122 -7.22 -27.58 -17.49
N ALA A 123 -6.52 -28.05 -16.47
CA ALA A 123 -6.39 -29.46 -16.14
C ALA A 123 -7.75 -30.13 -15.91
N HIS A 124 -8.67 -29.48 -15.18
CA HIS A 124 -10.03 -29.96 -15.00
C HIS A 124 -10.87 -29.95 -16.29
N ARG A 125 -10.65 -28.97 -17.18
CA ARG A 125 -11.36 -28.91 -18.48
C ARG A 125 -10.88 -29.99 -19.44
N VAL A 126 -9.59 -30.33 -19.38
CA VAL A 126 -8.97 -31.31 -20.28
C VAL A 126 -9.18 -32.74 -19.77
N GLY A 127 -9.20 -32.94 -18.44
CA GLY A 127 -9.53 -34.23 -17.81
C GLY A 127 -8.56 -35.38 -18.13
N ARG A 128 -7.40 -35.06 -18.71
CA ARG A 128 -6.34 -35.98 -19.12
C ARG A 128 -4.98 -35.28 -18.95
N PRO A 129 -3.85 -36.01 -19.01
CA PRO A 129 -2.53 -35.41 -18.96
C PRO A 129 -2.37 -34.35 -20.05
N PHE A 130 -1.84 -33.19 -19.68
CA PHE A 130 -1.63 -32.07 -20.59
C PHE A 130 -0.15 -31.72 -20.68
N THR A 131 0.28 -31.25 -21.85
CA THR A 131 1.67 -30.79 -22.06
C THR A 131 1.80 -29.28 -21.86
N LEU A 132 3.03 -28.78 -21.71
CA LEU A 132 3.30 -27.34 -21.66
C LEU A 132 2.83 -26.62 -22.94
N ARG A 133 2.93 -27.29 -24.09
CA ARG A 133 2.48 -26.78 -25.38
C ARG A 133 0.95 -26.67 -25.43
N ASP A 134 0.24 -27.68 -24.93
CA ASP A 134 -1.23 -27.62 -24.83
C ASP A 134 -1.68 -26.46 -23.93
N LEU A 135 -0.91 -26.19 -22.87
CA LEU A 135 -1.18 -25.11 -21.93
C LEU A 135 -0.92 -23.74 -22.55
N SER A 136 0.18 -23.54 -23.29
CA SER A 136 0.47 -22.27 -23.97
C SER A 136 -0.49 -21.97 -25.12
N ASP A 137 -0.93 -23.01 -25.84
CA ASP A 137 -1.73 -22.85 -27.04
C ASP A 137 -3.22 -22.61 -26.71
N ARG A 138 -3.69 -23.07 -25.54
CA ARG A 138 -5.12 -23.06 -25.16
C ARG A 138 -5.43 -22.24 -23.91
N SER A 139 -4.41 -21.71 -23.24
CA SER A 139 -4.54 -20.80 -22.10
C SER A 139 -4.01 -19.42 -22.48
N PRO A 140 -4.49 -18.32 -21.87
CA PRO A 140 -3.90 -17.00 -22.02
C PRO A 140 -2.49 -16.86 -21.38
N LEU A 141 -1.82 -17.96 -21.04
CA LEU A 141 -0.48 -17.98 -20.45
C LEU A 141 0.56 -18.04 -21.56
N ASN A 142 1.60 -17.20 -21.47
CA ASN A 142 2.74 -17.34 -22.37
C ASN A 142 3.56 -18.60 -21.99
N ALA A 143 4.45 -19.06 -22.89
CA ALA A 143 5.23 -20.29 -22.68
C ALA A 143 6.16 -20.24 -21.45
N GLU A 144 6.68 -19.05 -21.12
CA GLU A 144 7.58 -18.83 -19.99
C GLU A 144 6.83 -18.84 -18.63
N GLN A 145 5.64 -18.25 -18.58
CA GLN A 145 4.74 -18.26 -17.43
C GLN A 145 4.18 -19.66 -17.21
N ALA A 146 3.83 -20.37 -18.30
CA ALA A 146 3.38 -21.75 -18.25
C ALA A 146 4.44 -22.67 -17.63
N SER A 147 5.70 -22.56 -18.05
CA SER A 147 6.79 -23.39 -17.51
C SER A 147 7.10 -23.05 -16.05
N LEU A 148 7.19 -21.76 -15.70
CA LEU A 148 7.41 -21.32 -14.32
C LEU A 148 6.28 -21.78 -13.38
N THR A 149 5.02 -21.65 -13.82
CA THR A 149 3.86 -22.04 -13.01
C THR A 149 3.80 -23.55 -12.81
N VAL A 150 3.99 -24.34 -13.88
CA VAL A 150 3.97 -25.80 -13.79
C VAL A 150 5.12 -26.34 -12.93
N ASN A 151 6.33 -25.80 -13.08
CA ASN A 151 7.47 -26.18 -12.22
C ASN A 151 7.19 -25.86 -10.74
N THR A 152 6.68 -24.67 -10.45
CA THR A 152 6.29 -24.28 -9.09
C THR A 152 5.21 -25.20 -8.51
N MET A 153 4.21 -25.58 -9.31
CA MET A 153 3.13 -26.49 -8.89
C MET A 153 3.61 -27.94 -8.71
N LEU A 154 4.59 -28.41 -9.50
CA LEU A 154 5.24 -29.71 -9.33
C LEU A 154 6.05 -29.78 -8.04
N GLU A 155 6.86 -28.74 -7.77
CA GLU A 155 7.66 -28.64 -6.53
C GLU A 155 6.77 -28.66 -5.27
N ARG A 156 5.57 -28.08 -5.38
CA ARG A 156 4.56 -28.08 -4.30
C ARG A 156 3.71 -29.36 -4.25
N GLY A 157 3.92 -30.33 -5.14
CA GLY A 157 3.16 -31.58 -5.20
C GLY A 157 1.70 -31.41 -5.64
N GLN A 158 1.34 -30.26 -6.23
CA GLN A 158 -0.01 -29.95 -6.73
C GLN A 158 -0.26 -30.49 -8.15
N LEU A 159 0.80 -30.90 -8.85
CA LEU A 159 0.76 -31.63 -10.12
C LEU A 159 1.64 -32.87 -10.01
N ARG A 160 1.32 -33.91 -10.79
CA ARG A 160 2.16 -35.08 -11.01
C ARG A 160 2.61 -35.14 -12.45
N ARG A 161 3.84 -35.61 -12.66
CA ARG A 161 4.37 -35.88 -13.99
C ARG A 161 3.93 -37.28 -14.40
N GLU A 162 3.17 -37.37 -15.49
CA GLU A 162 2.72 -38.62 -16.09
C GLU A 162 3.30 -38.74 -17.50
N GLY A 163 4.41 -39.48 -17.63
CA GLY A 163 5.15 -39.60 -18.88
C GLY A 163 5.68 -38.24 -19.38
N GLU A 164 5.23 -37.84 -20.57
CA GLU A 164 5.57 -36.54 -21.18
C GLU A 164 4.62 -35.39 -20.78
N GLY A 165 3.57 -35.69 -20.02
CA GLY A 165 2.54 -34.73 -19.60
C GLY A 165 2.48 -34.48 -18.10
N TYR A 166 1.58 -33.58 -17.72
CA TYR A 166 1.28 -33.21 -16.34
C TYR A 166 -0.19 -33.49 -16.05
N ALA A 167 -0.48 -34.04 -14.89
CA ALA A 167 -1.82 -34.34 -14.41
C ALA A 167 -2.02 -33.79 -13.00
N LEU A 168 -3.27 -33.59 -12.61
CA LEU A 168 -3.60 -33.36 -11.20
C LEU A 168 -3.35 -34.67 -10.42
N PRO A 169 -2.90 -34.59 -9.15
CA PRO A 169 -2.56 -35.75 -8.33
C PRO A 169 -3.73 -36.68 -8.03
#